data_AF-A0A1Y5TRP7-F1
#
_entry.id   AF-A0A1Y5TRP7-F1
#
_cell.length_a   1.000
_cell.length_b   1.000
_cell.length_c   1.000
_cell.angle_alpha   90.00
_cell.angle_beta   90.00
_cell.angle_gamma   90.00
#
_symmetry.space_group_name_H-M   'P 1'
#
loop_
_entity.id
_entity.type
_entity.pdbx_description
1 polymer ?
#
loop_
_entity_poly.entity_id
_entity_poly.type
_entity_poly.pdbx_seq_one_letter_code
_entity_poly.pdbx_strand_id
1 'polypeptide(L)'
;MNRACRIIVGLFLAAYLLALFVFLVGTFGWFGAARDPLSGVFLIPLGLPWNLLIERFPEPFWAWLAAAAPALNLVLLRLVCGRMGRRT
;
A
#
# COMPACT_ATOMS: atom_id res chain seq x y z
N MET A 1 -18.17 13.61 3.80
CA MET A 1 -17.59 12.34 3.28
C MET A 1 -18.63 11.25 3.42
N ASN A 2 -19.09 10.70 2.30
CA ASN A 2 -20.20 9.74 2.28
C ASN A 2 -19.80 8.42 2.95
N ARG A 3 -20.78 7.67 3.49
CA ARG A 3 -20.54 6.39 4.20
C ARG A 3 -19.72 5.41 3.36
N ALA A 4 -20.04 5.28 2.07
CA ALA A 4 -19.30 4.46 1.12
C ALA A 4 -17.81 4.85 1.02
N CYS A 5 -17.50 6.15 0.86
CA CYS A 5 -16.13 6.64 0.81
C CYS A 5 -15.34 6.34 2.09
N ARG A 6 -15.97 6.47 3.26
CA ARG A 6 -15.34 6.12 4.54
C ARG A 6 -15.02 4.63 4.62
N ILE A 7 -15.93 3.78 4.18
CA ILE A 7 -15.76 2.33 4.15
C ILE A 7 -14.63 1.94 3.19
N ILE A 8 -14.62 2.47 1.95
CA ILE A 8 -13.60 2.15 0.94
C ILE A 8 -12.21 2.59 1.43
N VAL A 9 -12.07 3.81 1.96
CA VAL A 9 -10.79 4.28 2.53
C VAL A 9 -10.36 3.43 3.72
N GLY A 10 -11.29 3.04 4.58
CA GLY A 10 -11.01 2.18 5.73
C GLY A 10 -10.53 0.80 5.32
N LEU A 11 -11.22 0.15 4.38
CA LEU A 11 -10.84 -1.16 3.85
C LEU A 11 -9.48 -1.14 3.16
N PHE A 12 -9.23 -0.13 2.31
CA PHE A 12 -7.94 0.03 1.65
C PHE A 12 -6.81 0.23 2.67
N LEU A 13 -7.01 1.09 3.68
CA LEU A 13 -6.04 1.31 4.75
C LEU A 13 -5.75 0.01 5.53
N ALA A 14 -6.80 -0.74 5.89
CA ALA A 14 -6.63 -1.99 6.61
C ALA A 14 -5.85 -3.04 5.78
N ALA A 15 -6.20 -3.19 4.51
CA ALA A 15 -5.48 -4.08 3.59
C ALA A 15 -4.02 -3.67 3.43
N TYR A 16 -3.74 -2.37 3.31
CA TYR A 16 -2.38 -1.85 3.20
C TYR A 16 -1.57 -2.09 4.48
N LEU A 17 -2.12 -1.81 5.66
CA LEU A 17 -1.42 -2.04 6.93
C LEU A 17 -1.12 -3.52 7.15
N LEU A 18 -2.05 -4.42 6.78
CA LEU A 18 -1.84 -5.86 6.88
C LEU A 18 -0.72 -6.31 5.92
N ALA A 19 -0.77 -5.88 4.66
CA ALA A 19 0.28 -6.20 3.68
C ALA A 19 1.65 -5.66 4.10
N LEU A 20 1.71 -4.43 4.63
CA LEU A 20 2.94 -3.82 5.12
C LEU A 20 3.48 -4.57 6.34
N PHE A 21 2.61 -4.99 7.25
CA PHE A 21 3.01 -5.80 8.41
C PHE A 21 3.61 -7.13 7.97
N VAL A 22 2.95 -7.85 7.05
CA VAL A 22 3.47 -9.11 6.50
C VAL A 22 4.82 -8.91 5.81
N PHE A 23 4.97 -7.84 5.01
CA PHE A 23 6.24 -7.49 4.38
C PHE A 23 7.35 -7.23 5.41
N LEU A 24 7.08 -6.48 6.48
CA LEU A 24 8.07 -6.20 7.53
C LEU A 24 8.44 -7.46 8.31
N VAL A 25 7.46 -8.29 8.68
CA VAL A 25 7.69 -9.57 9.36
C VAL A 25 8.53 -10.49 8.48
N GLY A 26 8.18 -10.63 7.20
CA GLY A 26 8.92 -11.47 6.24
C GLY A 26 10.32 -10.92 5.92
N THR A 27 10.51 -9.61 5.91
CA THR A 27 11.82 -8.99 5.64
C THR A 27 12.76 -9.09 6.84
N PHE A 28 12.27 -8.77 8.05
CA PHE A 28 13.11 -8.71 9.24
C PHE A 28 13.14 -10.02 10.04
N GLY A 29 12.23 -10.95 9.78
CA GLY A 29 12.11 -12.20 10.55
C GLY A 29 11.56 -11.96 11.96
N TRP A 30 10.66 -10.99 12.11
CA TRP A 30 10.03 -10.71 13.42
C TRP A 30 9.33 -11.97 13.94
N PHE A 31 9.31 -12.13 15.27
CA PHE A 31 8.68 -13.28 15.96
C PHE A 31 9.29 -14.65 15.63
N GLY A 32 10.54 -14.70 15.15
CA GLY A 32 11.18 -15.96 14.76
C GLY A 32 10.67 -16.52 13.43
N ALA A 33 9.94 -15.72 12.65
CA ALA A 33 9.50 -16.09 11.31
C ALA A 33 10.71 -16.25 10.36
N ALA A 34 10.63 -17.25 9.47
CA ALA A 34 11.58 -17.38 8.39
C ALA A 34 11.51 -16.16 7.47
N ARG A 35 12.66 -15.64 7.03
CA ARG A 35 12.68 -14.51 6.10
C ARG A 35 12.11 -14.96 4.75
N ASP A 36 11.06 -14.28 4.32
CA ASP A 36 10.33 -14.61 3.10
C ASP A 36 10.42 -13.43 2.10
N PRO A 37 11.20 -13.57 1.02
CA PRO A 37 11.35 -12.51 0.01
C PRO A 37 10.07 -12.27 -0.81
N LEU A 38 9.11 -13.20 -0.83
CA LEU A 38 7.82 -13.07 -1.52
C LEU A 38 6.76 -12.38 -0.65
N SER A 39 7.04 -12.06 0.61
CA SER A 39 6.14 -11.28 1.48
C SER A 39 5.75 -9.91 0.90
N GLY A 40 6.56 -9.35 0.00
CA GLY A 40 6.28 -8.11 -0.72
C GLY A 40 5.18 -8.22 -1.80
N VAL A 41 4.79 -9.42 -2.22
CA VAL A 41 3.81 -9.62 -3.31
C VAL A 41 2.44 -9.02 -2.96
N PHE A 42 2.07 -8.97 -1.68
CA PHE A 42 0.79 -8.39 -1.24
C PHE A 42 0.71 -6.87 -1.42
N LEU A 43 1.87 -6.18 -1.49
CA LEU A 43 1.94 -4.74 -1.74
C LEU A 43 1.82 -4.40 -3.24
N ILE A 44 2.12 -5.37 -4.12
CA ILE A 44 2.10 -5.19 -5.58
C ILE A 44 0.72 -4.75 -6.08
N PRO A 45 -0.38 -5.50 -5.86
CA PRO A 45 -1.69 -5.14 -6.40
C PRO A 45 -2.24 -3.84 -5.78
N LEU A 46 -1.92 -3.57 -4.51
CA LEU A 46 -2.36 -2.36 -3.82
C LEU A 46 -1.65 -1.09 -4.31
N GLY A 47 -0.43 -1.22 -4.84
CA GLY A 47 0.38 -0.10 -5.32
C GLY A 47 0.32 0.13 -6.83
N LEU A 48 -0.46 -0.64 -7.59
CA LEU A 48 -0.67 -0.38 -9.01
C LEU A 48 -1.36 0.99 -9.22
N PRO A 49 -1.05 1.71 -10.31
CA PRO A 49 -0.08 1.38 -11.36
C PRO A 49 1.36 1.78 -11.01
N TRP A 50 1.59 2.46 -9.89
CA TRP A 50 2.91 3.02 -9.52
C TRP A 50 4.00 1.96 -9.44
N ASN A 51 3.65 0.74 -9.02
CA ASN A 51 4.59 -0.39 -8.99
C ASN A 51 5.17 -0.75 -10.37
N LEU A 52 4.46 -0.44 -11.46
CA LEU A 52 4.95 -0.65 -12.84
C LEU A 52 6.11 0.29 -13.20
N LEU A 53 6.30 1.36 -12.43
CA LEU A 53 7.35 2.36 -12.65
C LEU A 53 8.62 2.08 -11.83
N ILE A 54 8.63 1.04 -10.99
CA ILE A 54 9.74 0.74 -10.07
C ILE A 54 11.03 0.43 -10.83
N GLU A 55 10.93 -0.27 -11.96
CA GLU A 55 12.07 -0.64 -12.82
C GLU A 55 12.83 0.58 -13.37
N ARG A 56 12.25 1.79 -13.28
CA ARG A 56 12.92 3.03 -13.65
C ARG A 56 13.94 3.51 -12.61
N PHE A 57 13.92 2.95 -11.39
CA PHE A 57 14.77 3.34 -10.27
C PHE A 57 15.84 2.26 -9.98
N PRO A 58 16.92 2.58 -9.26
CA PRO A 58 17.92 1.59 -8.86
C PRO A 58 17.34 0.48 -7.96
N GLU A 59 17.77 -0.76 -8.16
CA GLU A 59 17.33 -1.97 -7.44
C GLU A 59 17.27 -1.84 -5.90
N PRO A 60 18.25 -1.20 -5.22
CA PRO A 60 18.21 -1.08 -3.75
C PRO A 60 16.97 -0.36 -3.22
N PHE A 61 16.30 0.44 -4.04
CA PHE A 61 15.11 1.19 -3.65
C PHE A 61 13.80 0.46 -3.96
N TRP A 62 13.82 -0.64 -4.72
CA TRP A 62 12.60 -1.27 -5.24
C TRP A 62 11.64 -1.71 -4.13
N ALA A 63 12.15 -2.32 -3.06
CA ALA A 63 11.33 -2.77 -1.94
C ALA A 63 10.64 -1.59 -1.22
N TRP A 64 11.37 -0.48 -1.04
CA TRP A 64 10.85 0.74 -0.42
C TRP A 64 9.83 1.45 -1.32
N LEU A 65 10.09 1.51 -2.63
CA LEU A 65 9.16 2.07 -3.61
C LEU A 65 7.88 1.23 -3.70
N ALA A 66 7.99 -0.10 -3.69
CA ALA A 66 6.85 -1.02 -3.66
C ALA A 66 5.99 -0.84 -2.40
N ALA A 67 6.62 -0.63 -1.24
CA ALA A 67 5.91 -0.35 0.00
C ALA A 67 5.27 1.05 0.04
N ALA A 68 5.86 2.04 -0.63
CA ALA A 68 5.35 3.40 -0.72
C ALA A 68 4.21 3.56 -1.74
N ALA A 69 4.18 2.74 -2.79
CA ALA A 69 3.18 2.84 -3.86
C ALA A 69 1.71 2.75 -3.38
N PRO A 70 1.31 1.83 -2.49
CA PRO A 70 -0.05 1.82 -1.93
C PRO A 70 -0.38 3.09 -1.14
N ALA A 71 0.61 3.73 -0.49
CA ALA A 71 0.37 4.98 0.24
C ALA A 71 -0.06 6.11 -0.70
N LEU A 72 0.50 6.18 -1.92
CA LEU A 72 0.05 7.12 -2.95
C LEU A 72 -1.42 6.91 -3.30
N ASN A 73 -1.84 5.66 -3.50
CA ASN A 73 -3.24 5.33 -3.76
C ASN A 73 -4.17 5.72 -2.60
N LEU A 74 -3.77 5.47 -1.36
CA LEU A 74 -4.54 5.87 -0.18
C LEU A 74 -4.70 7.40 -0.10
N VAL A 75 -3.64 8.16 -0.39
CA VAL A 75 -3.68 9.63 -0.43
C VAL A 75 -4.63 10.11 -1.52
N LEU A 76 -4.51 9.58 -2.73
CA LEU A 76 -5.40 9.92 -3.85
C LEU A 76 -6.87 9.62 -3.52
N LEU A 77 -7.15 8.44 -2.96
CA LEU A 77 -8.49 8.04 -2.56
C LEU A 77 -9.08 8.99 -1.51
N ARG A 78 -8.30 9.37 -0.50
CA ARG A 78 -8.73 10.38 0.50
C ARG A 78 -8.99 11.74 -0.13
N LEU A 79 -8.16 12.19 -1.06
CA LEU A 79 -8.33 13.47 -1.75
C LEU A 79 -9.60 13.50 -2.61
N VAL A 80 -9.86 12.43 -3.36
CA VAL A 80 -11.07 12.30 -4.20
C VAL A 80 -12.33 12.24 -3.33
N CYS A 81 -12.35 11.37 -2.32
CA CYS A 81 -13.48 11.25 -1.40
C CYS A 81 -13.72 12.52 -0.55
N GLY A 82 -12.65 13.23 -0.19
CA GLY A 82 -12.72 14.51 0.51
C GLY A 82 -13.28 15.64 -0.36
N ARG A 83 -12.89 15.71 -1.64
CA ARG A 83 -13.45 16.69 -2.59
C ARG A 83 -14.89 16.39 -2.98
N MET A 84 -15.25 15.12 -3.15
CA MET A 84 -16.62 14.72 -3.51
C MET A 84 -17.61 15.02 -2.38
N GLY A 85 -17.24 14.75 -1.13
CA GLY A 85 -18.07 15.09 0.02
C GLY A 85 -18.17 16.59 0.37
N ARG A 86 -17.52 17.47 -0.39
CA ARG A 86 -17.70 18.94 -0.33
C ARG A 86 -18.59 19.48 -1.45
N ARG A 87 -18.88 18.66 -2.48
CA ARG A 87 -19.67 19.05 -3.67
C ARG A 87 -21.13 18.59 -3.65
N THR A 88 -21.50 17.69 -2.74
CA THR A 88 -22.89 17.33 -2.36
C THR A 88 -23.23 17.96 -1.04
#